data_AF-A0A8T3NHR4-F1
#
_entry.id   AF-A0A8T3NHR4-F1
#
_cell.length_a   1.000
_cell.length_b   1.000
_cell.length_c   1.000
_cell.angle_alpha   90.00
_cell.angle_beta   90.00
_cell.angle_gamma   90.00
#
_symmetry.space_group_name_H-M   'P 1'
#
loop_
_entity.id
_entity.type
_entity.pdbx_description
1 polymer ?
#
loop_
_entity_poly.entity_id
_entity_poly.type
_entity_poly.pdbx_seq_one_letter_code
_entity_poly.pdbx_strand_id
1 'polypeptide(L)'
;VIISSLTEHSMLKGLLSGFFGLAIAIVGVDPLSAVQRFTFDRLELYEGFDLVAVLIGLFAVTEMLTQAGRLAQWQRIRDDKTSTDMPTLAELRSVGRATAIGSVVGMIVGVMPGAGSTVASFVAYNEAKRWSKHPEEFGKGSLEGVAAPETANNSVQGGDLVPALALGIPGSNSAAIMLAALVLHGLRPGPMLFTSNPEVVYSLFVGLVIVNFIMLIVGFLILRLCMAVVNVRVPYLVMGVLSLVVVGSYSINNSVFDPLVTIAFGGVGYLMVKFGFSPAATVLGLLLGYIVEISMRRALVISNVGWWIFVERPIAFAFILLSILTLFYPIILKWWARRGAARPAAGA
;
A
#
# COMPACT_ATOMS: atom_id res chain seq x y z
N VAL A 1 -0.89 -2.85 -14.10
CA VAL A 1 -1.77 -4.05 -13.93
C VAL A 1 -2.67 -3.93 -12.71
N ILE A 2 -2.11 -3.71 -11.52
CA ILE A 2 -2.90 -3.57 -10.28
C ILE A 2 -3.81 -2.33 -10.32
N ILE A 3 -3.31 -1.21 -10.84
CA ILE A 3 -4.09 0.02 -11.01
C ILE A 3 -5.31 -0.17 -11.93
N SER A 4 -5.19 -1.03 -12.95
CA SER A 4 -6.30 -1.34 -13.87
C SER A 4 -7.33 -2.32 -13.29
N SER A 5 -7.01 -3.10 -12.25
CA SER A 5 -7.97 -3.98 -11.56
C SER A 5 -8.72 -3.30 -10.43
N LEU A 6 -8.14 -2.23 -9.85
CA LEU A 6 -8.74 -1.45 -8.76
C LEU A 6 -9.91 -0.55 -9.18
N THR A 7 -10.13 -0.34 -10.48
CA THR A 7 -11.19 0.55 -10.98
C THR A 7 -12.32 -0.23 -11.63
N GLU A 8 -13.44 -0.36 -10.90
CA GLU A 8 -14.61 -1.17 -11.30
C GLU A 8 -15.35 -0.63 -12.53
N HIS A 9 -15.31 0.69 -12.76
CA HIS A 9 -16.17 1.33 -13.77
C HIS A 9 -15.41 1.87 -15.00
N SER A 10 -14.13 2.21 -14.87
CA SER A 10 -13.33 2.72 -15.99
C SER A 10 -11.84 2.52 -15.77
N MET A 11 -11.26 1.60 -16.55
CA MET A 11 -9.81 1.35 -16.60
C MET A 11 -9.03 2.63 -16.94
N LEU A 12 -9.58 3.50 -17.79
CA LEU A 12 -8.94 4.77 -18.15
C LEU A 12 -8.84 5.70 -16.93
N LYS A 13 -9.90 5.83 -16.14
CA LYS A 13 -9.87 6.66 -14.92
C LYS A 13 -8.88 6.11 -13.91
N GLY A 14 -8.77 4.79 -13.77
CA GLY A 14 -7.77 4.16 -12.92
C GLY A 14 -6.35 4.44 -13.36
N LEU A 15 -6.06 4.27 -14.66
CA LEU A 15 -4.75 4.58 -15.22
C LEU A 15 -4.39 6.06 -15.05
N LEU A 16 -5.32 6.97 -15.34
CA LEU A 16 -5.10 8.41 -15.16
C LEU A 16 -4.84 8.76 -13.68
N SER A 17 -5.57 8.15 -12.74
CA SER A 17 -5.27 8.27 -11.31
C SER A 17 -3.87 7.76 -10.97
N GLY A 18 -3.47 6.62 -11.51
CA GLY A 18 -2.11 6.08 -11.36
C GLY A 18 -1.03 7.03 -11.89
N PHE A 19 -1.21 7.56 -13.10
CA PHE A 19 -0.29 8.54 -13.69
C PHE A 19 -0.25 9.85 -12.92
N PHE A 20 -1.37 10.29 -12.36
CA PHE A 20 -1.40 11.44 -11.48
C PHE A 20 -0.56 11.19 -10.21
N GLY A 21 -0.69 10.01 -9.61
CA GLY A 21 0.17 9.57 -8.50
C GLY A 21 1.66 9.58 -8.86
N LEU A 22 2.00 9.01 -10.03
CA LEU A 22 3.37 9.02 -10.55
C LEU A 22 3.91 10.45 -10.76
N ALA A 23 3.07 11.37 -11.25
CA ALA A 23 3.47 12.76 -11.46
C ALA A 23 3.81 13.46 -10.13
N ILE A 24 3.04 13.18 -9.07
CA ILE A 24 3.29 13.69 -7.72
C ILE A 24 4.61 13.14 -7.17
N ALA A 25 4.91 11.86 -7.42
CA ALA A 25 6.13 11.20 -6.94
C ALA A 25 7.45 11.81 -7.47
N ILE A 26 7.39 12.51 -8.61
CA ILE A 26 8.58 13.11 -9.26
C ILE A 26 8.93 14.47 -8.65
N VAL A 27 8.01 15.08 -7.90
CA VAL A 27 8.22 16.38 -7.25
C VAL A 27 9.25 16.24 -6.14
N GLY A 28 10.28 17.09 -6.18
CA GLY A 28 11.37 17.10 -5.20
C GLY A 28 12.75 16.97 -5.82
N VAL A 29 13.76 16.84 -4.97
CA VAL A 29 15.15 16.63 -5.37
C VAL A 29 15.33 15.19 -5.84
N ASP A 30 15.99 15.02 -6.99
CA ASP A 30 16.39 13.69 -7.47
C ASP A 30 17.37 13.05 -6.47
N PRO A 31 17.04 11.89 -5.88
CA PRO A 31 17.87 11.24 -4.87
C PRO A 31 19.23 10.78 -5.40
N LEU A 32 19.42 10.72 -6.72
CA LEU A 32 20.67 10.29 -7.35
C LEU A 32 21.50 11.44 -7.93
N SER A 33 20.85 12.43 -8.55
CA SER A 33 21.55 13.54 -9.22
C SER A 33 21.54 14.86 -8.44
N ALA A 34 20.81 14.93 -7.32
CA ALA A 34 20.59 16.14 -6.53
C ALA A 34 19.95 17.31 -7.32
N VAL A 35 19.41 17.05 -8.50
CA VAL A 35 18.72 18.05 -9.33
C VAL A 35 17.31 18.28 -8.79
N GLN A 36 16.92 19.55 -8.64
CA GLN A 36 15.59 19.94 -8.20
C GLN A 36 14.56 19.77 -9.34
N ARG A 37 13.41 19.15 -9.04
CA ARG A 37 12.35 18.89 -10.02
C ARG A 37 11.01 19.34 -9.49
N PHE A 38 10.37 20.27 -10.20
CA PHE A 38 9.05 20.80 -9.84
C PHE A 38 8.99 21.37 -8.40
N THR A 39 10.12 21.87 -7.88
CA THR A 39 10.21 22.49 -6.54
C THR A 39 9.70 23.93 -6.53
N PHE A 40 9.59 24.57 -7.71
CA PHE A 40 9.13 25.96 -7.86
C PHE A 40 9.87 26.96 -6.95
N ASP A 41 11.15 26.69 -6.69
CA ASP A 41 12.01 27.51 -5.82
C ASP A 41 11.50 27.61 -4.36
N ARG A 42 10.72 26.60 -3.92
CA ARG A 42 10.23 26.45 -2.55
C ARG A 42 11.02 25.37 -1.84
N LEU A 43 11.63 25.74 -0.71
CA LEU A 43 12.42 24.83 0.12
C LEU A 43 11.57 23.66 0.64
N GLU A 44 10.30 23.92 0.92
CA GLU A 44 9.35 22.93 1.42
C GLU A 44 9.07 21.80 0.40
N LEU A 45 9.31 22.05 -0.89
CA LEU A 45 9.13 21.06 -1.94
C LEU A 45 10.42 20.27 -2.25
N TYR A 46 11.55 20.55 -1.60
CA TYR A 46 12.81 19.85 -1.90
C TYR A 46 12.75 18.38 -1.53
N GLU A 47 12.09 18.04 -0.43
CA GLU A 47 11.86 16.65 0.00
C GLU A 47 10.68 16.01 -0.76
N GLY A 48 10.02 16.76 -1.64
CA GLY A 48 8.79 16.36 -2.30
C GLY A 48 7.59 16.47 -1.38
N PHE A 49 6.50 15.79 -1.74
CA PHE A 49 5.35 15.66 -0.84
C PHE A 49 5.54 14.46 0.07
N ASP A 50 5.44 14.66 1.38
CA ASP A 50 5.47 13.55 2.32
C ASP A 50 4.37 12.55 2.00
N LEU A 51 4.78 11.28 1.87
CA LEU A 51 3.91 10.20 1.46
C LEU A 51 2.75 10.03 2.46
N VAL A 52 3.02 10.12 3.76
CA VAL A 52 2.02 9.94 4.81
C VAL A 52 1.02 11.09 4.78
N ALA A 53 1.48 12.34 4.63
CA ALA A 53 0.62 13.51 4.47
C ALA A 53 -0.34 13.37 3.26
N VAL A 54 0.18 12.96 2.09
CA VAL A 54 -0.65 12.76 0.88
C VAL A 54 -1.66 11.62 1.08
N LEU A 55 -1.24 10.50 1.68
CA LEU A 55 -2.11 9.36 2.00
C LEU A 55 -3.26 9.77 2.92
N ILE A 56 -2.95 10.48 4.00
CA ILE A 56 -3.94 10.95 4.97
C ILE A 56 -4.93 11.90 4.27
N GLY A 57 -4.47 12.77 3.38
CA GLY A 57 -5.35 13.64 2.59
C GLY A 57 -6.30 12.84 1.71
N LEU A 58 -5.74 12.00 0.82
CA LEU A 58 -6.49 11.25 -0.18
C LEU A 58 -7.49 10.23 0.41
N PHE A 59 -7.28 9.77 1.64
CA PHE A 59 -8.19 8.84 2.32
C PHE A 59 -8.94 9.48 3.49
N ALA A 60 -8.25 9.90 4.55
CA ALA A 60 -8.91 10.33 5.78
C ALA A 60 -9.67 11.64 5.58
N VAL A 61 -9.03 12.69 5.05
CA VAL A 61 -9.70 13.98 4.82
C VAL A 61 -10.80 13.84 3.77
N THR A 62 -10.52 13.11 2.69
CA THR A 62 -11.50 12.80 1.64
C THR A 62 -12.76 12.12 2.17
N GLU A 63 -12.60 11.11 3.03
CA GLU A 63 -13.70 10.40 3.65
C GLU A 63 -14.47 11.31 4.62
N MET A 64 -13.78 12.10 5.44
CA MET A 64 -14.42 13.06 6.35
C MET A 64 -15.25 14.10 5.58
N LEU A 65 -14.74 14.65 4.47
CA LEU A 65 -15.48 15.57 3.60
C LEU A 65 -16.70 14.90 2.94
N THR A 66 -16.55 13.64 2.54
CA THR A 66 -17.63 12.85 1.94
C THR A 66 -18.73 12.55 2.96
N GLN A 67 -18.37 12.19 4.19
CA GLN A 67 -19.30 11.96 5.29
C GLN A 67 -19.98 13.25 5.76
N ALA A 68 -19.24 14.37 5.80
CA ALA A 68 -19.82 15.68 6.09
C ALA A 68 -20.91 16.05 5.06
N GLY A 69 -20.70 15.76 3.78
CA GLY A 69 -21.73 15.94 2.75
C GLY A 69 -22.98 15.06 2.91
N ARG A 70 -22.92 14.00 3.74
CA ARG A 70 -24.01 13.04 4.00
C ARG A 70 -24.61 13.19 5.40
N LEU A 71 -24.31 14.28 6.12
CA LEU A 71 -24.74 14.52 7.52
C LEU A 71 -26.25 14.32 7.77
N ALA A 72 -27.12 14.52 6.76
CA ALA A 72 -28.57 14.29 6.85
C ALA A 72 -28.97 12.80 6.99
N GLN A 73 -28.06 11.86 6.75
CA GLN A 73 -28.31 10.41 6.77
C GLN A 73 -27.63 9.69 7.95
N TRP A 74 -27.10 10.42 8.94
CA TRP A 74 -26.48 9.77 10.10
C TRP A 74 -27.52 9.00 10.92
N GLN A 75 -27.50 7.68 10.78
CA GLN A 75 -28.19 6.76 11.68
C GLN A 75 -27.15 6.19 12.64
N ARG A 76 -27.42 6.24 13.95
CA ARG A 76 -26.63 5.48 14.93
C ARG A 76 -26.66 4.03 14.49
N ILE A 77 -25.50 3.39 14.38
CA ILE A 77 -25.41 1.93 14.23
C ILE A 77 -25.96 1.36 15.54
N ARG A 78 -27.26 1.16 15.59
CA ARG A 78 -27.98 0.48 16.66
C ARG A 78 -28.32 -0.89 16.10
N ASP A 79 -27.28 -1.64 15.78
CA ASP A 79 -27.40 -3.04 15.48
C ASP A 79 -27.05 -3.80 16.76
N ASP A 80 -27.99 -4.58 17.29
CA ASP A 80 -27.73 -5.56 18.37
C ASP A 80 -26.72 -6.66 17.93
N LYS A 81 -26.17 -6.54 16.72
CA LYS A 81 -25.26 -7.48 16.06
C LYS A 81 -23.79 -7.04 16.06
N THR A 82 -23.45 -5.85 16.57
CA THR A 82 -22.05 -5.49 16.76
C THR A 82 -21.45 -6.34 17.87
N SER A 83 -20.79 -7.42 17.49
CA SER A 83 -20.12 -8.34 18.39
C SER A 83 -18.62 -8.09 18.42
N THR A 84 -18.04 -8.13 19.61
CA THR A 84 -16.58 -8.21 19.82
C THR A 84 -16.12 -9.65 20.02
N ASP A 85 -16.95 -10.63 19.68
CA ASP A 85 -16.64 -12.04 19.82
C ASP A 85 -15.53 -12.44 18.85
N MET A 86 -14.84 -13.51 19.20
CA MET A 86 -13.87 -14.09 18.29
C MET A 86 -14.56 -14.57 17.02
N PRO A 87 -13.93 -14.40 15.84
CA PRO A 87 -14.43 -14.99 14.61
C PRO A 87 -14.57 -16.50 14.77
N THR A 88 -15.66 -17.02 14.23
CA THR A 88 -15.99 -18.44 14.29
C THR A 88 -14.97 -19.25 13.48
N LEU A 89 -14.85 -20.54 13.80
CA LEU A 89 -13.98 -21.44 13.05
C LEU A 89 -14.37 -21.53 11.56
N ALA A 90 -15.64 -21.34 11.24
CA ALA A 90 -16.14 -21.30 9.86
C ALA A 90 -15.65 -20.04 9.12
N GLU A 91 -15.68 -18.88 9.77
CA GLU A 91 -15.14 -17.62 9.22
C GLU A 91 -13.63 -17.68 9.05
N LEU A 92 -12.89 -18.26 10.00
CA LEU A 92 -11.45 -18.49 9.84
C LEU A 92 -11.14 -19.37 8.62
N ARG A 93 -11.94 -20.43 8.40
CA ARG A 93 -11.77 -21.32 7.26
C ARG A 93 -12.16 -20.66 5.93
N SER A 94 -13.17 -19.80 5.92
CA SER A 94 -13.60 -19.13 4.68
C SER A 94 -12.52 -18.18 4.15
N VAL A 95 -11.80 -17.49 5.04
CA VAL A 95 -10.71 -16.58 4.64
C VAL A 95 -9.36 -17.27 4.42
N GLY A 96 -9.23 -18.56 4.70
CA GLY A 96 -7.93 -19.25 4.67
C GLY A 96 -7.17 -19.12 3.34
N ARG A 97 -7.89 -19.06 2.22
CA ARG A 97 -7.29 -18.79 0.90
C ARG A 97 -6.73 -17.37 0.80
N ALA A 98 -7.50 -16.38 1.25
CA ALA A 98 -7.09 -14.98 1.26
C ALA A 98 -5.89 -14.76 2.19
N THR A 99 -5.88 -15.41 3.35
CA THR A 99 -4.72 -15.45 4.28
C THR A 99 -3.50 -16.06 3.59
N ALA A 100 -3.62 -17.20 2.91
CA ALA A 100 -2.49 -17.81 2.22
C ALA A 100 -1.92 -16.91 1.11
N ILE A 101 -2.79 -16.26 0.33
CA ILE A 101 -2.38 -15.24 -0.67
C ILE A 101 -1.63 -14.10 0.04
N GLY A 102 -2.19 -13.57 1.12
CA GLY A 102 -1.57 -12.52 1.92
C GLY A 102 -0.20 -12.91 2.45
N SER A 103 -0.05 -14.11 3.01
CA SER A 103 1.23 -14.60 3.53
C SER A 103 2.30 -14.71 2.45
N VAL A 104 1.97 -15.31 1.30
CA VAL A 104 2.93 -15.47 0.20
C VAL A 104 3.31 -14.13 -0.40
N VAL A 105 2.32 -13.26 -0.68
CA VAL A 105 2.57 -11.92 -1.21
C VAL A 105 3.40 -11.10 -0.22
N GLY A 106 3.03 -11.11 1.06
CA GLY A 106 3.74 -10.39 2.10
C GLY A 106 5.18 -10.87 2.27
N MET A 107 5.42 -12.18 2.28
CA MET A 107 6.77 -12.73 2.36
C MET A 107 7.63 -12.31 1.16
N ILE A 108 7.11 -12.47 -0.06
CA ILE A 108 7.84 -12.13 -1.29
C ILE A 108 8.14 -10.63 -1.33
N VAL A 109 7.15 -9.79 -1.02
CA VAL A 109 7.32 -8.33 -0.99
C VAL A 109 8.24 -7.89 0.13
N GLY A 110 8.21 -8.54 1.30
CA GLY A 110 9.10 -8.20 2.42
C GLY A 110 10.57 -8.48 2.11
N VAL A 111 10.87 -9.55 1.36
CA VAL A 111 12.25 -9.83 0.93
C VAL A 111 12.74 -8.80 -0.11
N MET A 112 11.84 -8.14 -0.83
CA MET A 112 12.20 -7.12 -1.81
C MET A 112 12.52 -5.78 -1.12
N PRO A 113 13.76 -5.26 -1.23
CA PRO A 113 14.12 -4.01 -0.60
C PRO A 113 13.30 -2.83 -1.15
N GLY A 114 12.77 -2.00 -0.25
CA GLY A 114 12.08 -0.74 -0.59
C GLY A 114 10.62 -0.89 -1.02
N ALA A 115 10.06 -2.10 -1.05
CA ALA A 115 8.66 -2.30 -1.42
C ALA A 115 7.69 -2.00 -0.25
N GLY A 116 8.05 -2.41 0.97
CA GLY A 116 7.31 -2.10 2.20
C GLY A 116 5.95 -2.81 2.35
N SER A 117 5.34 -2.65 3.53
CA SER A 117 4.08 -3.30 3.90
C SER A 117 2.88 -2.78 3.13
N THR A 118 2.81 -1.48 2.88
CA THR A 118 1.69 -0.85 2.16
C THR A 118 1.51 -1.43 0.76
N VAL A 119 2.60 -1.61 0.01
CA VAL A 119 2.54 -2.21 -1.34
C VAL A 119 2.08 -3.67 -1.24
N ALA A 120 2.61 -4.43 -0.29
CA ALA A 120 2.20 -5.83 -0.08
C ALA A 120 0.70 -5.96 0.20
N SER A 121 0.14 -5.10 1.06
CA SER A 121 -1.28 -5.09 1.38
C SER A 121 -2.15 -4.78 0.15
N PHE A 122 -1.77 -3.79 -0.68
CA PHE A 122 -2.51 -3.49 -1.92
C PHE A 122 -2.42 -4.62 -2.95
N VAL A 123 -1.25 -5.25 -3.11
CA VAL A 123 -1.08 -6.39 -4.01
C VAL A 123 -1.92 -7.57 -3.52
N ALA A 124 -1.85 -7.89 -2.23
CA ALA A 124 -2.60 -8.99 -1.62
C ALA A 124 -4.11 -8.78 -1.69
N TYR A 125 -4.60 -7.55 -1.47
CA TYR A 125 -6.00 -7.21 -1.65
C TYR A 125 -6.48 -7.49 -3.08
N ASN A 126 -5.70 -7.09 -4.09
CA ASN A 126 -6.05 -7.29 -5.49
C ASN A 126 -6.01 -8.76 -5.90
N GLU A 127 -5.00 -9.50 -5.48
CA GLU A 127 -4.94 -10.94 -5.76
C GLU A 127 -6.05 -11.68 -5.01
N ALA A 128 -6.34 -11.34 -3.76
CA ALA A 128 -7.49 -11.91 -3.06
C ALA A 128 -8.81 -11.62 -3.82
N LYS A 129 -9.05 -10.39 -4.26
CA LYS A 129 -10.23 -10.04 -5.07
C LYS A 129 -10.29 -10.84 -6.36
N ARG A 130 -9.17 -10.97 -7.07
CA ARG A 130 -9.08 -11.67 -8.35
C ARG A 130 -9.42 -13.16 -8.24
N TRP A 131 -9.01 -13.78 -7.14
CA TRP A 131 -9.18 -15.20 -6.90
C TRP A 131 -10.39 -15.52 -6.00
N SER A 132 -11.08 -14.50 -5.51
CA SER A 132 -12.30 -14.64 -4.71
C SER A 132 -13.45 -15.22 -5.52
N LYS A 133 -14.35 -15.94 -4.84
CA LYS A 133 -15.64 -16.34 -5.38
C LYS A 133 -16.65 -15.17 -5.38
N HIS A 134 -16.42 -14.16 -4.54
CA HIS A 134 -17.30 -13.02 -4.30
C HIS A 134 -16.55 -11.68 -4.46
N PRO A 135 -15.95 -11.40 -5.63
CA PRO A 135 -15.22 -10.16 -5.87
C PRO A 135 -16.06 -8.89 -5.67
N GLU A 136 -17.39 -8.98 -5.77
CA GLU A 136 -18.36 -7.89 -5.61
C GLU A 136 -18.53 -7.36 -4.18
N GLU A 137 -18.06 -8.13 -3.18
CA GLU A 137 -18.10 -7.76 -1.76
C GLU A 137 -16.87 -6.94 -1.33
N PHE A 138 -15.81 -6.93 -2.15
CA PHE A 138 -14.59 -6.18 -1.89
C PHE A 138 -14.89 -4.68 -1.91
N GLY A 139 -14.53 -3.98 -0.82
CA GLY A 139 -14.85 -2.57 -0.62
C GLY A 139 -16.22 -2.32 0.04
N LYS A 140 -16.99 -3.38 0.30
CA LYS A 140 -18.28 -3.35 1.03
C LYS A 140 -18.26 -4.12 2.35
N GLY A 141 -17.06 -4.46 2.85
CA GLY A 141 -16.88 -5.20 4.10
C GLY A 141 -16.58 -6.70 3.95
N SER A 142 -16.12 -7.17 2.78
CA SER A 142 -15.67 -8.56 2.62
C SER A 142 -14.60 -8.97 3.64
N LEU A 143 -14.79 -10.13 4.29
CA LEU A 143 -13.80 -10.71 5.20
C LEU A 143 -12.48 -11.04 4.48
N GLU A 144 -12.52 -11.53 3.25
CA GLU A 144 -11.33 -11.80 2.44
C GLU A 144 -10.57 -10.50 2.11
N GLY A 145 -11.32 -9.42 1.89
CA GLY A 145 -10.79 -8.08 1.65
C GLY A 145 -10.10 -7.44 2.86
N VAL A 146 -10.27 -7.98 4.07
CA VAL A 146 -9.53 -7.60 5.27
C VAL A 146 -8.41 -8.60 5.55
N ALA A 147 -8.71 -9.90 5.50
CA ALA A 147 -7.77 -10.95 5.85
C ALA A 147 -6.51 -10.94 4.98
N ALA A 148 -6.63 -10.78 3.66
CA ALA A 148 -5.47 -10.77 2.76
C ALA A 148 -4.51 -9.59 2.99
N PRO A 149 -4.95 -8.31 2.97
CA PRO A 149 -4.04 -7.19 3.16
C PRO A 149 -3.42 -7.15 4.57
N GLU A 150 -4.16 -7.52 5.62
CA GLU A 150 -3.63 -7.55 6.99
C GLU A 150 -2.65 -8.70 7.19
N THR A 151 -2.92 -9.88 6.60
CA THR A 151 -1.96 -10.98 6.62
C THR A 151 -0.68 -10.62 5.87
N ALA A 152 -0.80 -9.92 4.74
CA ALA A 152 0.36 -9.46 3.96
C ALA A 152 1.19 -8.43 4.73
N ASN A 153 0.54 -7.44 5.35
CA ASN A 153 1.20 -6.46 6.22
C ASN A 153 2.04 -7.16 7.30
N ASN A 154 1.45 -8.13 7.97
CA ASN A 154 2.13 -8.85 9.04
C ASN A 154 3.27 -9.77 8.52
N SER A 155 3.05 -10.40 7.37
CA SER A 155 4.05 -11.31 6.76
C SER A 155 5.25 -10.58 6.18
N VAL A 156 5.11 -9.31 5.79
CA VAL A 156 6.22 -8.47 5.34
C VAL A 156 7.29 -8.34 6.41
N GLN A 157 6.94 -8.21 7.69
CA GLN A 157 7.93 -8.05 8.76
C GLN A 157 8.92 -9.21 8.81
N GLY A 158 8.43 -10.46 8.68
CA GLY A 158 9.31 -11.62 8.66
C GLY A 158 10.23 -11.66 7.44
N GLY A 159 9.71 -11.28 6.26
CA GLY A 159 10.49 -11.21 5.03
C GLY A 159 11.55 -10.11 5.03
N ASP A 160 11.23 -8.95 5.61
CA ASP A 160 12.06 -7.75 5.64
C ASP A 160 13.33 -7.92 6.51
N LEU A 161 13.24 -8.76 7.55
CA LEU A 161 14.40 -9.10 8.39
C LEU A 161 15.49 -9.84 7.61
N VAL A 162 15.16 -10.58 6.55
CA VAL A 162 16.13 -11.38 5.81
C VAL A 162 17.18 -10.49 5.13
N PRO A 163 16.84 -9.57 4.21
CA PRO A 163 17.84 -8.67 3.62
C PRO A 163 18.39 -7.67 4.64
N ALA A 164 17.59 -7.24 5.62
CA ALA A 164 18.06 -6.30 6.64
C ALA A 164 19.20 -6.88 7.47
N LEU A 165 19.03 -8.09 8.03
CA LEU A 165 20.04 -8.71 8.88
C LEU A 165 21.19 -9.34 8.07
N ALA A 166 20.90 -9.94 6.90
CA ALA A 166 21.92 -10.64 6.12
C ALA A 166 22.75 -9.73 5.23
N LEU A 167 22.17 -8.65 4.68
CA LEU A 167 22.83 -7.74 3.75
C LEU A 167 23.03 -6.33 4.30
N GLY A 168 22.41 -6.01 5.45
CA GLY A 168 22.41 -4.64 5.98
C GLY A 168 21.55 -3.67 5.16
N ILE A 169 20.67 -4.18 4.30
CA ILE A 169 19.83 -3.39 3.40
C ILE A 169 18.39 -3.47 3.91
N PRO A 170 17.83 -2.42 4.51
CA PRO A 170 16.46 -2.43 4.99
C PRO A 170 15.47 -2.44 3.82
N GLY A 171 14.41 -3.25 3.91
CA GLY A 171 13.29 -3.22 2.99
C GLY A 171 12.15 -2.31 3.44
N SER A 172 12.12 -1.88 4.71
CA SER A 172 11.18 -0.88 5.25
C SER A 172 11.82 0.11 6.22
N ASN A 173 11.09 1.19 6.53
CA ASN A 173 11.51 2.21 7.50
C ASN A 173 11.69 1.63 8.91
N SER A 174 10.83 0.70 9.34
CA SER A 174 10.95 0.06 10.65
C SER A 174 12.19 -0.83 10.73
N ALA A 175 12.53 -1.55 9.66
CA ALA A 175 13.79 -2.30 9.59
C ALA A 175 15.01 -1.38 9.61
N ALA A 176 14.96 -0.21 8.97
CA ALA A 176 16.05 0.76 9.02
C ALA A 176 16.33 1.27 10.44
N ILE A 177 15.27 1.57 11.21
CA ILE A 177 15.38 1.95 12.63
C ILE A 177 15.97 0.81 13.45
N MET A 178 15.55 -0.42 13.22
CA MET A 178 16.11 -1.59 13.89
C MET A 178 17.60 -1.77 13.57
N LEU A 179 18.01 -1.63 12.30
CA LEU A 179 19.42 -1.69 11.91
C LEU A 179 20.24 -0.58 12.58
N ALA A 180 19.70 0.63 12.65
CA ALA A 180 20.33 1.73 13.38
C ALA A 180 20.52 1.39 14.86
N ALA A 181 19.51 0.81 15.51
CA ALA A 181 19.60 0.36 16.90
C ALA A 181 20.66 -0.75 17.08
N LEU A 182 20.72 -1.74 16.18
CA LEU A 182 21.76 -2.78 16.22
C LEU A 182 23.16 -2.17 16.12
N VAL A 183 23.37 -1.25 15.17
CA VAL A 183 24.65 -0.55 14.98
C VAL A 183 25.01 0.29 16.20
N LEU A 184 24.05 0.97 16.83
CA LEU A 184 24.25 1.71 18.08
C LEU A 184 24.68 0.80 19.24
N HIS A 185 24.22 -0.45 19.25
CA HIS A 185 24.65 -1.48 20.20
C HIS A 185 25.94 -2.22 19.77
N GLY A 186 26.63 -1.74 18.73
CA GLY A 186 27.88 -2.33 18.24
C GLY A 186 27.70 -3.61 17.40
N LEU A 187 26.46 -3.99 17.09
CA LEU A 187 26.14 -5.14 16.27
C LEU A 187 26.14 -4.72 14.80
N ARG A 188 26.97 -5.40 13.99
CA ARG A 188 27.07 -5.12 12.56
C ARG A 188 26.19 -6.09 11.77
N PRO A 189 25.14 -5.60 11.08
CA PRO A 189 24.37 -6.42 10.15
C PRO A 189 25.25 -7.01 9.07
N GLY A 190 24.92 -8.22 8.62
CA GLY A 190 25.69 -8.99 7.66
C GLY A 190 25.72 -10.49 8.00
N PRO A 191 26.30 -11.34 7.13
CA PRO A 191 26.35 -12.78 7.38
C PRO A 191 27.10 -13.13 8.67
N MET A 192 28.10 -12.33 9.04
CA MET A 192 28.85 -12.48 10.29
C MET A 192 27.99 -12.29 11.54
N LEU A 193 26.87 -11.56 11.48
CA LEU A 193 25.99 -11.38 12.63
C LEU A 193 25.42 -12.73 13.11
N PHE A 194 25.11 -13.62 12.16
CA PHE A 194 24.56 -14.96 12.44
C PHE A 194 25.58 -15.90 13.09
N THR A 195 26.88 -15.65 12.89
CA THR A 195 27.96 -16.46 13.49
C THR A 195 28.53 -15.85 14.75
N SER A 196 28.63 -14.51 14.80
CA SER A 196 29.28 -13.78 15.90
C SER A 196 28.32 -13.44 17.03
N ASN A 197 27.03 -13.25 16.74
CA ASN A 197 26.00 -12.95 17.75
C ASN A 197 24.70 -13.75 17.46
N PRO A 198 24.78 -15.10 17.37
CA PRO A 198 23.62 -15.93 17.03
C PRO A 198 22.47 -15.74 18.03
N GLU A 199 22.76 -15.57 19.31
CA GLU A 199 21.76 -15.36 20.35
C GLU A 199 20.88 -14.15 20.08
N VAL A 200 21.44 -13.04 19.57
CA VAL A 200 20.66 -11.83 19.24
C VAL A 200 19.72 -12.11 18.07
N VAL A 201 20.24 -12.75 17.01
CA VAL A 201 19.47 -13.04 15.80
C VAL A 201 18.30 -13.99 16.11
N TYR A 202 18.56 -15.08 16.82
CA TYR A 202 17.50 -16.03 17.18
C TYR A 202 16.52 -15.44 18.19
N SER A 203 16.98 -14.58 19.11
CA SER A 203 16.08 -13.84 20.01
C SER A 203 15.15 -12.89 19.25
N LEU A 204 15.62 -12.26 18.17
CA LEU A 204 14.77 -11.44 17.30
C LEU A 204 13.70 -12.28 16.60
N PHE A 205 14.03 -13.46 16.07
CA PHE A 205 13.05 -14.34 15.43
C PHE A 205 12.01 -14.88 16.42
N VAL A 206 12.46 -15.34 17.60
CA VAL A 206 11.56 -15.79 18.67
C VAL A 206 10.71 -14.61 19.16
N GLY A 207 11.31 -13.44 19.32
CA GLY A 207 10.62 -12.20 19.69
C GLY A 207 9.53 -11.82 18.69
N LEU A 208 9.78 -11.97 17.39
CA LEU A 208 8.79 -11.71 16.35
C LEU A 208 7.57 -12.63 16.50
N VAL A 209 7.78 -13.92 16.79
CA VAL A 209 6.69 -14.87 17.06
C VAL A 209 5.91 -14.45 18.32
N ILE A 210 6.61 -14.11 19.41
CA ILE A 210 5.99 -13.69 20.68
C ILE A 210 5.18 -12.40 20.51
N VAL A 211 5.73 -11.40 19.81
CA VAL A 211 5.08 -10.11 19.56
C VAL A 211 3.76 -10.29 18.81
N ASN A 212 3.65 -11.26 17.91
CA ASN A 212 2.39 -11.55 17.22
C ASN A 212 1.27 -12.00 18.18
N PHE A 213 1.59 -12.83 19.19
CA PHE A 213 0.64 -13.20 20.22
C PHE A 213 0.29 -12.03 21.13
N ILE A 214 1.27 -11.19 21.49
CA ILE A 214 1.03 -9.97 22.27
C ILE A 214 0.13 -9.01 21.49
N MET A 215 0.37 -8.84 20.19
CA MET A 215 -0.44 -7.99 19.30
C MET A 215 -1.89 -8.45 19.28
N LEU A 216 -2.14 -9.77 19.28
CA LEU A 216 -3.49 -10.32 19.37
C LEU A 216 -4.17 -9.90 20.69
N ILE A 217 -3.50 -10.05 21.83
CA ILE A 217 -4.03 -9.69 23.15
C ILE A 217 -4.32 -8.18 23.22
N VAL A 218 -3.36 -7.35 22.81
CA VAL A 218 -3.50 -5.89 22.81
C VAL A 218 -4.61 -5.46 21.86
N GLY A 219 -4.71 -6.08 20.68
CA GLY A 219 -5.77 -5.84 19.70
C GLY A 219 -7.16 -6.10 20.29
N PHE A 220 -7.35 -7.22 21.00
CA PHE A 220 -8.62 -7.51 21.67
C PHE A 220 -8.97 -6.52 22.78
N LEU A 221 -7.98 -6.07 23.56
CA LEU A 221 -8.20 -5.08 24.61
C LEU A 221 -8.67 -3.74 24.02
N ILE A 222 -8.06 -3.31 22.92
CA ILE A 222 -8.35 -2.04 22.25
C ILE A 222 -9.64 -2.12 21.41
N LEU A 223 -10.04 -3.30 20.95
CA LEU A 223 -11.23 -3.50 20.10
C LEU A 223 -12.49 -2.85 20.69
N ARG A 224 -12.72 -3.01 22.00
CA ARG A 224 -13.88 -2.40 22.69
C ARG A 224 -13.86 -0.87 22.62
N LEU A 225 -12.69 -0.27 22.75
CA LEU A 225 -12.52 1.17 22.63
C LEU A 225 -12.76 1.63 21.19
N CYS A 226 -12.22 0.92 20.20
CA CYS A 226 -12.46 1.21 18.78
C CYS A 226 -13.96 1.17 18.44
N MET A 227 -14.68 0.15 18.94
CA MET A 227 -16.14 0.04 18.74
C MET A 227 -16.91 1.19 19.38
N ALA A 228 -16.45 1.71 20.54
CA ALA A 228 -17.05 2.89 21.15
C ALA A 228 -16.83 4.14 20.29
N VAL A 229 -15.63 4.32 19.72
CA VAL A 229 -15.29 5.45 18.86
C VAL A 229 -16.11 5.45 17.57
N VAL A 230 -16.26 4.30 16.90
CA VAL A 230 -17.06 4.20 15.65
C VAL A 230 -18.52 4.61 15.85
N ASN A 231 -19.06 4.45 17.06
CA ASN A 231 -20.44 4.81 17.40
C ASN A 231 -20.64 6.27 17.84
N VAL A 232 -19.55 7.06 17.91
CA VAL A 232 -19.63 8.51 18.17
C VAL A 232 -20.34 9.21 17.00
N ARG A 233 -21.07 10.29 17.29
CA ARG A 233 -21.76 11.05 16.24
C ARG A 233 -20.76 11.59 15.21
N VAL A 234 -21.09 11.48 13.93
CA VAL A 234 -20.23 11.89 12.81
C VAL A 234 -19.63 13.30 12.97
N PRO A 235 -20.35 14.34 13.44
CA PRO A 235 -19.73 15.65 13.65
C PRO A 235 -18.53 15.64 14.59
N TYR A 236 -18.61 14.90 15.71
CA TYR A 236 -17.50 14.81 16.66
C TYR A 236 -16.36 13.96 16.11
N LEU A 237 -16.67 12.90 15.36
CA LEU A 237 -15.66 12.10 14.66
C LEU A 237 -14.89 12.93 13.62
N VAL A 238 -15.61 13.67 12.77
CA VAL A 238 -15.01 14.54 11.76
C VAL A 238 -14.08 15.57 12.42
N MET A 239 -14.54 16.25 13.49
CA MET A 239 -13.71 17.21 14.20
C MET A 239 -12.47 16.57 14.84
N GLY A 240 -12.63 15.40 15.47
CA GLY A 240 -11.54 14.68 16.12
C GLY A 240 -10.51 14.17 15.11
N VAL A 241 -10.95 13.52 14.04
CA VAL A 241 -10.09 13.01 12.96
C VAL A 241 -9.35 14.16 12.29
N LEU A 242 -10.03 15.24 11.90
CA LEU A 242 -9.36 16.37 11.25
C LEU A 242 -8.33 17.04 12.17
N SER A 243 -8.61 17.14 13.47
CA SER A 243 -7.64 17.64 14.45
C SER A 243 -6.40 16.75 14.53
N LEU A 244 -6.60 15.43 14.63
CA LEU A 244 -5.50 14.45 14.65
C LEU A 244 -4.72 14.42 13.33
N VAL A 245 -5.39 14.63 12.20
CA VAL A 245 -4.76 14.71 10.88
C VAL A 245 -3.85 15.93 10.80
N VAL A 246 -4.30 17.10 11.26
CA VAL A 246 -3.49 18.33 11.27
C VAL A 246 -2.29 18.20 12.21
N VAL A 247 -2.52 17.70 13.43
CA VAL A 247 -1.42 17.51 14.40
C VAL A 247 -0.46 16.41 13.93
N GLY A 248 -0.99 15.29 13.45
CA GLY A 248 -0.21 14.14 13.01
C GLY A 248 0.65 14.45 11.79
N SER A 249 0.12 15.14 10.78
CA SER A 249 0.90 15.59 9.62
C SER A 249 1.96 16.62 10.02
N TYR A 250 1.63 17.56 10.91
CA TYR A 250 2.61 18.52 11.43
C TYR A 250 3.77 17.83 12.14
N SER A 251 3.51 16.81 12.95
CA SER A 251 4.54 16.12 13.75
C SER A 251 5.55 15.30 12.94
N ILE A 252 5.30 15.05 11.65
CA ILE A 252 6.23 14.29 10.78
C ILE A 252 7.54 15.07 10.62
N ASN A 253 7.45 16.30 10.10
CA ASN A 253 8.62 17.15 9.85
C ASN A 253 8.63 18.44 10.68
N ASN A 254 7.70 18.58 11.65
CA ASN A 254 7.46 19.83 12.38
C ASN A 254 7.23 21.04 11.44
N SER A 255 6.54 20.80 10.32
CA SER A 255 6.31 21.77 9.27
C SER A 255 4.83 22.03 9.06
N VAL A 256 4.46 23.30 8.88
CA VAL A 256 3.08 23.71 8.53
C VAL A 256 2.73 23.33 7.09
N PHE A 257 3.74 23.05 6.26
CA PHE A 257 3.54 22.61 4.89
C PHE A 257 2.79 21.27 4.82
N ASP A 258 3.13 20.30 5.68
CA ASP A 258 2.55 18.95 5.64
C ASP A 258 1.03 18.94 5.94
N PRO A 259 0.51 19.68 6.94
CA PRO A 259 -0.93 19.85 7.10
C PRO A 259 -1.61 20.50 5.90
N LEU A 260 -0.99 21.51 5.28
CA LEU A 260 -1.56 22.19 4.11
C LEU A 260 -1.64 21.24 2.91
N VAL A 261 -0.58 20.46 2.66
CA VAL A 261 -0.56 19.39 1.67
C VAL A 261 -1.66 18.37 1.95
N THR A 262 -1.78 17.94 3.21
CA THR A 262 -2.79 16.96 3.63
C THR A 262 -4.22 17.46 3.34
N ILE A 263 -4.53 18.72 3.67
CA ILE A 263 -5.85 19.32 3.39
C ILE A 263 -6.06 19.48 1.88
N ALA A 264 -5.05 19.94 1.14
CA ALA A 264 -5.13 20.12 -0.31
C ALA A 264 -5.41 18.79 -1.03
N PHE A 265 -4.67 17.73 -0.68
CA PHE A 265 -4.89 16.38 -1.21
C PHE A 265 -6.22 15.77 -0.71
N GLY A 266 -6.72 16.19 0.45
CA GLY A 266 -8.10 15.91 0.88
C GLY A 266 -9.15 16.48 -0.05
N GLY A 267 -8.98 17.72 -0.50
CA GLY A 267 -9.84 18.32 -1.52
C GLY A 267 -9.73 17.60 -2.87
N VAL A 268 -8.50 17.28 -3.30
CA VAL A 268 -8.26 16.52 -4.54
C VAL A 268 -8.93 15.15 -4.48
N GLY A 269 -8.75 14.40 -3.39
CA GLY A 269 -9.36 13.08 -3.22
C GLY A 269 -10.89 13.15 -3.19
N TYR A 270 -11.47 14.16 -2.56
CA TYR A 270 -12.92 14.40 -2.61
C TYR A 270 -13.43 14.62 -4.04
N LEU A 271 -12.73 15.44 -4.84
CA LEU A 271 -13.07 15.63 -6.26
C LEU A 271 -12.90 14.32 -7.05
N MET A 272 -11.85 13.56 -6.79
CA MET A 272 -11.62 12.28 -7.44
C MET A 272 -12.78 11.30 -7.21
N VAL A 273 -13.21 11.13 -5.96
CA VAL A 273 -14.36 10.28 -5.62
C VAL A 273 -15.62 10.77 -6.33
N LYS A 274 -15.87 12.09 -6.32
CA LYS A 274 -17.05 12.70 -6.96
C LYS A 274 -17.09 12.48 -8.48
N PHE A 275 -15.94 12.50 -9.16
CA PHE A 275 -15.83 12.28 -10.61
C PHE A 275 -15.56 10.81 -11.00
N GLY A 276 -15.50 9.90 -10.03
CA GLY A 276 -15.28 8.47 -10.25
C GLY A 276 -13.84 8.11 -10.63
N PHE A 277 -12.86 8.94 -10.27
CA PHE A 277 -11.44 8.59 -10.24
C PHE A 277 -11.12 7.80 -8.96
N SER A 278 -9.96 7.14 -8.91
CA SER A 278 -9.60 6.26 -7.80
C SER A 278 -8.47 6.88 -6.96
N PRO A 279 -8.75 7.39 -5.74
CA PRO A 279 -7.72 7.80 -4.79
C PRO A 279 -6.73 6.67 -4.51
N ALA A 280 -7.22 5.43 -4.36
CA ALA A 280 -6.38 4.25 -4.15
C ALA A 280 -5.39 4.01 -5.29
N ALA A 281 -5.79 4.19 -6.54
CA ALA A 281 -4.89 4.10 -7.69
C ALA A 281 -3.82 5.21 -7.69
N THR A 282 -4.17 6.42 -7.26
CA THR A 282 -3.22 7.54 -7.14
C THR A 282 -2.16 7.26 -6.09
N VAL A 283 -2.60 6.79 -4.93
CA VAL A 283 -1.71 6.35 -3.86
C VAL A 283 -0.75 5.27 -4.32
N LEU A 284 -1.27 4.25 -5.02
CA LEU A 284 -0.43 3.18 -5.54
C LEU A 284 0.56 3.70 -6.59
N GLY A 285 0.14 4.64 -7.45
CA GLY A 285 1.02 5.31 -8.41
C GLY A 285 2.12 6.12 -7.73
N LEU A 286 1.79 6.86 -6.67
CA LEU A 286 2.74 7.64 -5.87
C LEU A 286 3.79 6.73 -5.21
N LEU A 287 3.33 5.69 -4.51
CA LEU A 287 4.17 4.69 -3.85
C LEU A 287 5.12 4.01 -4.84
N LEU A 288 4.57 3.43 -5.91
CA LEU A 288 5.36 2.70 -6.88
C LEU A 288 6.25 3.63 -7.70
N GLY A 289 5.86 4.88 -7.94
CA GLY A 289 6.65 5.85 -8.69
C GLY A 289 8.02 6.07 -8.09
N TYR A 290 8.07 6.33 -6.79
CA TYR A 290 9.32 6.51 -6.06
C TYR A 290 10.22 5.27 -6.13
N ILE A 291 9.64 4.09 -5.89
CA ILE A 291 10.37 2.80 -5.92
C ILE A 291 10.90 2.50 -7.32
N VAL A 292 10.07 2.68 -8.34
CA VAL A 292 10.41 2.45 -9.75
C VAL A 292 11.52 3.40 -10.17
N GLU A 293 11.41 4.70 -9.87
CA GLU A 293 12.43 5.67 -10.23
C GLU A 293 13.80 5.31 -9.64
N ILE A 294 13.86 5.07 -8.32
CA ILE A 294 15.13 4.78 -7.64
C ILE A 294 15.72 3.48 -8.17
N SER A 295 14.91 2.43 -8.30
CA SER A 295 15.38 1.11 -8.73
C SER A 295 15.84 1.13 -10.18
N MET A 296 15.07 1.78 -11.06
CA MET A 296 15.39 1.93 -12.48
C MET A 296 16.69 2.72 -12.66
N ARG A 297 16.81 3.88 -12.01
CA ARG A 297 18.01 4.71 -12.13
C ARG A 297 19.24 4.04 -11.53
N ARG A 298 19.09 3.35 -10.38
CA ARG A 298 20.18 2.55 -9.79
C ARG A 298 20.66 1.48 -10.76
N ALA A 299 19.74 0.77 -11.43
CA ALA A 299 20.10 -0.21 -12.45
C ALA A 299 20.86 0.43 -13.62
N LEU A 300 20.41 1.57 -14.13
CA LEU A 300 21.09 2.31 -15.20
C LEU A 300 22.52 2.70 -14.82
N VAL A 301 22.72 3.25 -13.62
CA VAL A 301 24.03 3.68 -13.10
C VAL A 301 24.97 2.50 -12.91
N ILE A 302 24.51 1.39 -12.33
CA ILE A 302 25.36 0.21 -12.09
C ILE A 302 25.76 -0.47 -13.42
N SER A 303 24.87 -0.43 -14.41
CA SER A 303 25.06 -1.17 -15.66
C SER A 303 26.11 -0.59 -16.60
N ASN A 304 26.27 0.74 -16.61
CA ASN A 304 27.06 1.48 -17.61
C ASN A 304 26.71 1.20 -19.10
N VAL A 305 25.65 0.45 -19.41
CA VAL A 305 25.12 0.22 -20.78
C VAL A 305 23.86 1.03 -21.07
N GLY A 306 23.46 1.91 -20.13
CA GLY A 306 22.26 2.73 -20.26
C GLY A 306 21.00 1.87 -20.36
N TRP A 307 20.02 2.31 -21.16
CA TRP A 307 18.72 1.65 -21.30
C TRP A 307 18.78 0.23 -21.88
N TRP A 308 19.90 -0.14 -22.51
CA TRP A 308 20.08 -1.45 -23.10
C TRP A 308 20.11 -2.59 -22.07
N ILE A 309 20.40 -2.28 -20.79
CA ILE A 309 20.36 -3.27 -19.69
C ILE A 309 19.01 -4.00 -19.62
N PHE A 310 17.91 -3.31 -19.91
CA PHE A 310 16.56 -3.89 -19.82
C PHE A 310 16.25 -4.91 -20.92
N VAL A 311 17.04 -4.91 -22.00
CA VAL A 311 16.96 -5.89 -23.09
C VAL A 311 18.02 -6.97 -22.93
N GLU A 312 19.25 -6.58 -22.55
CA GLU A 312 20.37 -7.52 -22.36
C GLU A 312 20.17 -8.47 -21.18
N ARG A 313 19.50 -8.02 -20.11
CA ARG A 313 19.21 -8.86 -18.94
C ARG A 313 17.94 -9.67 -19.20
N PRO A 314 18.02 -11.01 -19.37
CA PRO A 314 16.88 -11.82 -19.78
C PRO A 314 15.69 -11.73 -18.82
N ILE A 315 15.97 -11.59 -17.52
CA ILE A 315 14.96 -11.46 -16.46
C ILE A 315 14.22 -10.12 -16.57
N ALA A 316 14.94 -9.01 -16.76
CA ALA A 316 14.34 -7.68 -16.91
C ALA A 316 13.47 -7.62 -18.16
N PHE A 317 13.98 -8.15 -19.29
CA PHE A 317 13.23 -8.23 -20.53
C PHE A 317 11.94 -9.06 -20.37
N ALA A 318 12.03 -10.22 -19.71
CA ALA A 318 10.86 -11.06 -19.44
C ALA A 318 9.78 -10.33 -18.63
N PHE A 319 10.16 -9.57 -17.59
CA PHE A 319 9.21 -8.79 -16.79
C PHE A 319 8.57 -7.63 -17.56
N ILE A 320 9.34 -6.94 -18.42
CA ILE A 320 8.80 -5.88 -19.28
C ILE A 320 7.80 -6.48 -20.28
N LEU A 321 8.17 -7.58 -20.92
CA LEU A 321 7.30 -8.29 -21.86
C LEU A 321 6.00 -8.75 -21.18
N LEU A 322 6.10 -9.38 -20.00
CA LEU A 322 4.93 -9.77 -19.20
C LEU A 322 4.07 -8.57 -18.81
N SER A 323 4.67 -7.44 -18.46
CA SER A 323 3.94 -6.21 -18.09
C SER A 323 3.15 -5.65 -19.28
N ILE A 324 3.75 -5.64 -20.48
CA ILE A 324 3.08 -5.25 -21.72
C ILE A 324 1.94 -6.22 -22.03
N LEU A 325 2.21 -7.53 -22.02
CA LEU A 325 1.21 -8.55 -22.31
C LEU A 325 0.01 -8.46 -21.36
N THR A 326 0.25 -8.30 -20.06
CA THR A 326 -0.81 -8.19 -19.05
C THR A 326 -1.60 -6.88 -19.14
N LEU A 327 -0.95 -5.77 -19.53
CA LEU A 327 -1.65 -4.50 -19.76
C LEU A 327 -2.64 -4.59 -20.93
N PHE A 328 -2.23 -5.26 -22.02
CA PHE A 328 -3.06 -5.41 -23.21
C PHE A 328 -3.99 -6.64 -23.16
N TYR A 329 -3.73 -7.61 -22.29
CA TYR A 329 -4.55 -8.81 -22.11
C TYR A 329 -6.07 -8.54 -22.02
N PRO A 330 -6.57 -7.63 -21.16
CA PRO A 330 -8.01 -7.35 -21.09
C PRO A 330 -8.59 -6.70 -22.36
N ILE A 331 -7.77 -5.96 -23.12
CA ILE A 331 -8.17 -5.34 -24.40
C ILE A 331 -8.24 -6.41 -25.49
N ILE A 332 -7.24 -7.29 -25.55
CA ILE A 332 -7.17 -8.42 -26.48
C ILE A 332 -8.36 -9.37 -26.25
N LEU A 333 -8.66 -9.72 -25.00
CA LEU A 333 -9.83 -10.54 -24.65
C LEU A 333 -11.15 -9.92 -25.12
N LYS A 334 -11.36 -8.62 -24.88
CA LYS A 334 -12.57 -7.92 -25.35
C LYS A 334 -12.65 -7.87 -26.87
N TRP A 335 -11.51 -7.71 -27.56
CA TRP A 335 -11.44 -7.71 -29.01
C TRP A 335 -11.73 -9.11 -29.60
N TRP A 336 -11.22 -10.18 -28.97
CA TRP A 336 -11.48 -11.57 -29.36
C TRP A 336 -12.93 -11.97 -29.10
N ALA A 337 -13.50 -11.59 -27.96
CA ALA A 337 -14.91 -11.83 -27.64
C ALA A 337 -15.87 -11.14 -28.63
N ARG A 338 -15.55 -9.91 -29.05
CA ARG A 338 -16.31 -9.19 -30.08
C ARG A 338 -16.20 -9.82 -31.47
N ARG A 339 -15.08 -10.46 -31.80
CA ARG A 339 -14.91 -11.22 -33.05
C ARG A 339 -15.62 -12.58 -33.03
N GLY A 340 -15.72 -13.23 -31.87
CA GLY A 340 -16.48 -14.47 -31.69
C GLY A 340 -18.01 -14.29 -31.81
N ALA A 341 -18.54 -13.15 -31.34
CA ALA A 341 -19.96 -12.81 -31.46
C ALA A 341 -20.38 -12.36 -32.88
N ALA A 342 -19.43 -12.13 -33.79
CA ALA A 342 -19.67 -11.67 -35.16
C ALA A 342 -19.68 -12.81 -36.20
N ARG A 343 -19.78 -14.08 -35.78
CA ARG A 343 -20.20 -15.16 -36.68
C ARG A 343 -21.74 -15.21 -36.68
N PRO A 344 -22.43 -14.72 -37.73
CA PRO A 344 -23.83 -15.06 -37.90
C PRO A 344 -23.91 -16.59 -38.02
N ALA A 345 -24.92 -17.17 -37.39
CA ALA A 345 -25.31 -18.54 -37.64
C ALA A 345 -25.56 -18.68 -39.15
N ALA A 346 -24.57 -19.22 -39.86
CA ALA A 346 -24.68 -19.58 -41.25
C ALA A 346 -25.17 -21.02 -41.32
N GLY A 347 -26.46 -21.17 -41.67
CA GLY A 347 -26.97 -22.34 -42.36
C GLY A 347 -27.75 -23.35 -41.52
N ALA A 348 -29.07 -23.29 -41.71
CA ALA A 348 -30.05 -24.38 -41.87
C ALA A 348 -30.11 -25.52 -40.85
#